data_AF-A0A8T7F6R7-F1
#
_entry.id   AF-A0A8T7F6R7-F1
#
_cell.length_a   1.000
_cell.length_b   1.000
_cell.length_c   1.000
_cell.angle_alpha   90.00
_cell.angle_beta   90.00
_cell.angle_gamma   90.00
#
_symmetry.space_group_name_H-M   'P 1'
#
loop_
_entity.id
_entity.type
_entity.pdbx_description
1 polymer ?
#
loop_
_entity_poly.entity_id
_entity_poly.type
_entity_poly.pdbx_seq_one_letter_code
_entity_poly.pdbx_strand_id
1 'polypeptide(L)'
;MRNYLLTGIITIALGIGVGVYVGWVQYPVEYRNSYMCQLSDSYQEEYTLMVARGYREDGDLNKALDRLQPLRAVGVPECDDGRSYQIDNIPEWVQVLTERYISQGADPALIRDLVALAEGFGRLTPIMESFRS
;
A
#
# COMPACT_ATOMS: atom_id res chain seq x y z
N MET A 1 8.58 23.70 55.94
CA MET A 1 7.82 23.68 54.67
C MET A 1 8.71 23.52 53.43
N ARG A 2 9.79 24.33 53.25
CA ARG A 2 10.71 24.25 52.09
C ARG A 2 11.33 22.87 51.81
N ASN A 3 11.72 22.13 52.85
CA ASN A 3 12.39 20.83 52.68
C ASN A 3 11.44 19.71 52.21
N TYR A 4 10.15 19.78 52.53
CA TYR A 4 9.15 18.80 52.09
C TYR A 4 8.79 18.96 50.60
N LEU A 5 8.79 20.21 50.12
CA LEU A 5 8.60 20.50 48.69
C LEU A 5 9.76 19.98 47.84
N LEU A 6 11.00 20.13 48.34
CA LEU A 6 12.19 19.60 47.67
C LEU A 6 12.16 18.08 47.57
N THR A 7 11.81 17.37 48.65
CA THR A 7 11.71 15.91 48.61
C THR A 7 10.61 15.43 47.67
N GLY A 8 9.48 16.15 47.58
CA GLY A 8 8.40 15.82 46.64
C GLY A 8 8.82 16.00 45.17
N ILE A 9 9.57 17.05 44.86
CA ILE A 9 10.08 17.26 43.49
C ILE A 9 11.09 16.16 43.12
N ILE A 10 11.96 15.77 44.05
CA ILE A 10 12.97 14.73 43.81
C ILE A 10 12.32 13.37 43.53
N THR A 11 11.29 12.99 44.28
CA THR A 11 10.60 11.71 44.06
C THR A 11 9.84 11.69 42.74
N ILE A 12 9.22 12.81 42.35
CA ILE A 12 8.56 12.95 41.04
C ILE A 12 9.59 12.87 39.91
N ALA A 13 10.71 13.57 40.02
CA ALA A 13 11.78 13.53 39.03
C ALA A 13 12.37 12.12 38.86
N LEU A 14 12.54 11.39 39.98
CA LEU A 14 12.94 9.99 39.97
C LEU A 14 11.91 9.08 39.27
N GLY A 15 10.63 9.26 39.58
CA GLY A 15 9.55 8.49 38.94
C GLY A 15 9.50 8.72 37.42
N ILE A 16 9.62 9.97 36.98
CA ILE A 16 9.67 10.33 35.55
C ILE A 16 10.93 9.74 34.91
N GLY A 17 12.10 9.88 35.56
CA GLY A 17 13.36 9.35 35.06
C GLY A 17 13.32 7.84 34.84
N VAL A 18 12.77 7.10 35.81
CA VAL A 18 12.57 5.64 35.69
C VAL A 18 11.57 5.30 34.59
N GLY A 19 10.45 6.01 34.50
CA GLY A 19 9.44 5.79 33.46
C GLY A 19 10.00 6.00 32.05
N VAL A 20 10.76 7.07 31.83
CA VAL A 20 11.41 7.35 30.55
C VAL A 20 12.49 6.31 30.25
N TYR A 21 13.31 5.94 31.23
CA TYR A 21 14.36 4.93 31.06
C TYR A 21 13.77 3.57 30.64
N VAL A 22 12.70 3.12 31.31
CA VAL A 22 12.03 1.87 30.94
C VAL A 22 11.39 2.00 29.56
N GLY A 23 10.70 3.11 29.27
CA GLY A 23 10.02 3.32 27.99
C GLY A 23 10.95 3.41 26.78
N TRP A 24 12.18 3.93 26.95
CA TRP A 24 13.11 4.17 25.83
C TRP A 24 14.22 3.12 25.70
N VAL A 25 14.64 2.50 26.79
CA VAL A 25 15.79 1.55 26.79
C VAL A 25 15.33 0.09 26.77
N GLN A 26 14.25 -0.26 27.48
CA GLN A 26 13.77 -1.65 27.53
C GLN A 26 12.83 -1.99 26.36
N TYR A 27 12.12 -1.00 25.83
CA TYR A 27 11.21 -1.15 24.70
C TYR A 27 11.58 -0.17 23.58
N PRO A 28 12.73 -0.37 22.90
CA PRO A 28 13.04 0.44 21.73
C PRO A 28 11.92 0.30 20.71
N VAL A 29 11.52 1.43 20.11
CA VAL A 29 10.55 1.43 19.02
C VAL A 29 11.13 0.67 17.83
N GLU A 30 10.60 -0.52 17.55
CA GLU A 30 10.95 -1.23 16.32
C GLU A 30 10.22 -0.56 15.15
N TYR A 31 10.96 0.25 14.39
CA TYR A 31 10.48 0.75 13.11
C TYR A 31 10.45 -0.41 12.12
N ARG A 32 9.31 -1.10 12.02
CA ARG A 32 9.07 -2.01 10.89
C ARG A 32 8.85 -1.18 9.64
N ASN A 33 9.80 -1.25 8.72
CA ASN A 33 9.61 -0.75 7.36
C ASN A 33 8.35 -1.41 6.78
N SER A 34 7.39 -0.58 6.39
CA SER A 34 6.14 -1.02 5.79
C SER A 34 6.30 -0.95 4.27
N TYR A 35 6.19 -2.08 3.59
CA TYR A 35 6.34 -2.16 2.14
C TYR A 35 4.97 -2.23 1.46
N MET A 36 4.82 -1.61 0.28
CA MET A 36 3.52 -1.62 -0.43
C MET A 36 3.04 -3.04 -0.79
N CYS A 37 3.98 -3.94 -1.08
CA CYS A 37 3.68 -5.36 -1.30
C CYS A 37 3.05 -6.05 -0.07
N GLN A 38 3.23 -5.55 1.15
CA GLN A 38 2.68 -6.13 2.39
C GLN A 38 1.23 -5.69 2.65
N LEU A 39 0.67 -4.79 1.83
CA LEU A 39 -0.76 -4.47 1.89
C LEU A 39 -1.59 -5.73 1.66
N SER A 40 -2.75 -5.81 2.34
CA SER A 40 -3.73 -6.84 2.02
C SER A 40 -4.18 -6.71 0.56
N ASP A 41 -4.57 -7.83 -0.03
CA ASP A 41 -4.97 -7.89 -1.45
C ASP A 41 -6.00 -6.81 -1.80
N SER A 42 -7.00 -6.60 -0.95
CA SER A 42 -8.03 -5.54 -1.11
C SER A 42 -7.45 -4.13 -1.23
N TYR A 43 -6.42 -3.79 -0.45
CA TYR A 43 -5.80 -2.46 -0.50
C TYR A 43 -4.85 -2.32 -1.70
N GLN A 44 -4.23 -3.41 -2.15
CA GLN A 44 -3.45 -3.41 -3.39
C GLN A 44 -4.36 -3.15 -4.60
N GLU A 45 -5.55 -3.75 -4.62
CA GLU A 45 -6.58 -3.49 -5.63
C GLU A 45 -7.07 -2.05 -5.59
N GLU A 46 -7.46 -1.54 -4.41
CA GLU A 46 -7.95 -0.18 -4.25
C GLU A 46 -6.89 0.86 -4.66
N TYR A 47 -5.63 0.61 -4.30
CA TYR A 47 -4.52 1.43 -4.77
C TYR A 47 -4.37 1.38 -6.30
N THR A 48 -4.51 0.20 -6.91
CA THR A 48 -4.46 0.06 -8.37
C THR A 48 -5.59 0.83 -9.06
N LEU A 49 -6.80 0.81 -8.50
CA LEU A 49 -7.93 1.61 -8.99
C LEU A 49 -7.65 3.11 -8.92
N MET A 50 -7.08 3.60 -7.81
CA MET A 50 -6.69 5.01 -7.68
C MET A 50 -5.64 5.42 -8.72
N VAL A 51 -4.66 4.55 -8.98
CA VAL A 51 -3.65 4.81 -10.01
C VAL A 51 -4.27 4.79 -11.41
N ALA A 52 -5.16 3.86 -11.70
CA ALA A 52 -5.86 3.77 -12.99
C ALA A 52 -6.71 5.01 -13.28
N ARG A 53 -7.43 5.50 -12.26
CA ARG A 53 -8.16 6.76 -12.36
C ARG A 53 -7.23 7.95 -12.61
N GLY A 54 -6.13 8.03 -11.87
CA GLY A 54 -5.12 9.07 -12.07
C GLY A 54 -4.54 9.05 -13.48
N TYR A 55 -4.26 7.86 -14.02
CA TYR A 55 -3.78 7.67 -15.39
C TYR A 55 -4.80 8.14 -16.44
N ARG A 56 -6.10 7.91 -16.23
CA ARG A 56 -7.12 8.45 -17.14
C ARG A 56 -7.18 9.97 -17.18
N GLU A 57 -6.82 10.63 -16.08
CA GLU A 57 -6.81 12.09 -15.99
C GLU A 57 -5.51 12.70 -16.54
N ASP A 58 -4.36 12.09 -16.26
CA ASP A 58 -3.04 12.64 -16.62
C ASP A 58 -2.43 12.05 -17.91
N GLY A 59 -2.86 10.85 -18.33
CA GLY A 59 -2.38 10.14 -19.52
C GLY A 59 -0.93 9.64 -19.40
N ASP A 60 -0.31 9.71 -18.21
CA ASP A 60 1.10 9.41 -18.03
C ASP A 60 1.31 7.96 -17.57
N LEU A 61 1.59 7.10 -18.55
CA LEU A 61 1.78 5.66 -18.31
C LEU A 61 3.01 5.37 -17.46
N ASN A 62 4.10 6.12 -17.63
CA ASN A 62 5.33 5.91 -16.87
C ASN A 62 5.09 6.22 -15.40
N LYS A 63 4.39 7.32 -15.12
CA LYS A 63 4.02 7.69 -13.76
C LYS A 63 3.04 6.72 -13.12
N ALA A 64 2.12 6.13 -13.89
CA ALA A 64 1.26 5.06 -13.41
C ALA A 64 2.07 3.80 -13.06
N LEU A 65 3.02 3.41 -13.93
CA LEU A 65 3.93 2.30 -13.68
C LEU A 65 4.78 2.53 -12.43
N ASP A 66 5.42 3.69 -12.31
CA ASP A 66 6.25 4.06 -11.16
C ASP A 66 5.47 3.98 -9.85
N ARG A 67 4.19 4.37 -9.86
CA ARG A 67 3.31 4.25 -8.69
C ARG A 67 2.96 2.82 -8.34
N LEU A 68 2.77 1.95 -9.33
CA LEU A 68 2.42 0.54 -9.11
C LEU A 68 3.65 -0.34 -8.85
N GLN A 69 4.83 0.09 -9.26
CA GLN A 69 6.09 -0.65 -9.13
C GLN A 69 6.36 -1.17 -7.70
N PRO A 70 6.07 -0.43 -6.61
CA PRO A 70 6.27 -0.89 -5.24
C PRO A 70 5.33 -2.02 -4.80
N LEU A 71 4.26 -2.31 -5.55
CA LEU A 71 3.38 -3.46 -5.30
C LEU A 71 4.03 -4.79 -5.71
N ARG A 72 5.04 -4.77 -6.59
CA ARG A 72 5.72 -5.99 -7.02
C ARG A 72 6.43 -6.63 -5.83
N ALA A 73 6.05 -7.86 -5.53
CA ALA A 73 6.51 -8.62 -4.37
C ALA A 73 7.62 -9.63 -4.72
N VAL A 74 7.67 -10.11 -5.96
CA VAL A 74 8.63 -11.14 -6.37
C VAL A 74 10.07 -10.63 -6.28
N GLY A 75 10.92 -11.39 -5.58
CA GLY A 75 12.32 -11.06 -5.35
C GLY A 75 12.57 -10.07 -4.21
N VAL A 76 11.55 -9.70 -3.45
CA VAL A 76 11.67 -8.84 -2.25
C VAL A 76 11.45 -9.71 -1.00
N PRO A 77 12.52 -10.03 -0.24
CA PRO A 77 12.43 -10.93 0.92
C PRO A 77 11.42 -10.49 1.97
N GLU A 78 11.23 -9.18 2.15
CA GLU A 78 10.28 -8.63 3.11
C GLU A 78 8.81 -8.81 2.69
N CYS A 79 8.56 -9.09 1.41
CA CYS A 79 7.22 -9.33 0.87
C CYS A 79 6.84 -10.82 0.85
N ASP A 80 7.76 -11.72 1.22
CA ASP A 80 7.49 -13.15 1.32
C ASP A 80 6.71 -13.46 2.61
N ASP A 81 5.39 -13.36 2.52
CA ASP A 81 4.46 -13.55 3.63
C ASP A 81 3.69 -14.87 3.59
N GLY A 82 4.07 -15.77 2.67
CA GLY A 82 3.42 -17.07 2.49
C GLY A 82 2.05 -17.01 1.79
N ARG A 83 1.64 -15.87 1.22
CA ARG A 83 0.46 -15.81 0.34
C ARG A 83 0.64 -16.67 -0.91
N SER A 84 -0.47 -17.24 -1.37
CA SER A 84 -0.51 -18.04 -2.61
C SER A 84 -0.35 -17.21 -3.88
N TYR A 85 -0.54 -15.89 -3.79
CA TYR A 85 -0.48 -14.98 -4.94
C TYR A 85 0.40 -13.77 -4.59
N GLN A 86 1.40 -13.52 -5.44
CA GLN A 86 2.33 -12.39 -5.33
C GLN A 86 2.38 -11.69 -6.69
N ILE A 87 2.36 -10.36 -6.67
CA ILE A 87 2.45 -9.56 -7.89
C ILE A 87 3.89 -9.62 -8.40
N ASP A 88 4.10 -10.23 -9.57
CA ASP A 88 5.38 -10.28 -10.27
C ASP A 88 5.45 -9.24 -11.39
N ASN A 89 4.42 -9.21 -12.22
CA ASN A 89 4.35 -8.38 -13.40
C ASN A 89 3.19 -7.38 -13.28
N ILE A 90 3.51 -6.09 -13.19
CA ILE A 90 2.52 -5.03 -13.00
C ILE A 90 1.51 -4.96 -14.18
N PRO A 91 1.94 -4.92 -15.46
CA PRO A 91 1.02 -5.01 -16.59
C PRO A 91 0.06 -6.20 -16.53
N GLU A 92 0.56 -7.38 -16.17
CA GLU A 92 -0.26 -8.59 -16.04
C GLU A 92 -1.22 -8.52 -14.87
N TRP A 93 -0.77 -8.01 -13.71
CA TRP A 93 -1.64 -7.77 -12.55
C TRP A 93 -2.82 -6.86 -12.93
N VAL A 94 -2.56 -5.74 -13.61
CA VAL A 94 -3.62 -4.84 -14.06
C VAL A 94 -4.59 -5.55 -15.00
N GLN A 95 -4.08 -6.34 -15.95
CA GLN A 95 -4.91 -7.13 -16.84
C GLN A 95 -5.83 -8.08 -16.05
N VAL A 96 -5.28 -8.93 -15.18
CA VAL A 96 -6.03 -9.91 -14.40
C VAL A 96 -7.04 -9.24 -13.46
N LEU A 97 -6.65 -8.13 -12.82
CA LEU A 97 -7.55 -7.33 -11.99
C LEU A 97 -8.74 -6.81 -12.80
N THR A 98 -8.47 -6.28 -14.00
CA THR A 98 -9.51 -5.75 -14.89
C THR A 98 -10.51 -6.85 -15.29
N GLU A 99 -10.02 -8.01 -15.72
CA GLU A 99 -10.88 -9.14 -16.09
C GLU A 99 -11.71 -9.65 -14.92
N ARG A 100 -11.13 -9.68 -13.72
CA ARG A 100 -11.83 -10.02 -12.48
C ARG A 100 -12.97 -9.02 -12.19
N TYR A 101 -12.72 -7.73 -12.29
CA TYR A 101 -13.73 -6.68 -12.05
C TYR A 101 -14.86 -6.72 -13.08
N ILE A 102 -14.54 -6.99 -14.35
CA ILE A 102 -15.56 -7.22 -15.40
C ILE A 102 -16.42 -8.45 -15.03
N SER A 103 -15.79 -9.56 -14.65
CA SER A 103 -16.48 -10.82 -14.32
C SER A 103 -17.37 -10.70 -13.08
N GLN A 104 -16.98 -9.86 -12.12
CA GLN A 104 -17.75 -9.58 -10.91
C GLN A 104 -18.90 -8.59 -11.15
N GLY A 105 -18.97 -7.95 -12.32
CA GLY A 105 -19.98 -6.92 -12.61
C GLY A 105 -19.77 -5.65 -11.77
N ALA A 106 -18.51 -5.26 -11.57
CA ALA A 106 -18.16 -4.04 -10.85
C ALA A 106 -18.68 -2.76 -11.56
N ASP A 107 -18.53 -1.61 -10.90
CA ASP A 107 -18.94 -0.31 -11.45
C ASP A 107 -18.28 -0.07 -12.84
N PRO A 108 -19.08 0.19 -13.90
CA PRO A 108 -18.57 0.48 -15.23
C PRO A 108 -17.54 1.62 -15.28
N ALA A 109 -17.63 2.62 -14.39
CA ALA A 109 -16.65 3.70 -14.34
C ALA A 109 -15.27 3.19 -13.93
N LEU A 110 -15.21 2.34 -12.89
CA LEU A 110 -13.97 1.72 -12.42
C LEU A 110 -13.39 0.75 -13.46
N ILE A 111 -14.26 0.00 -14.13
CA ILE A 111 -13.84 -0.89 -15.23
C ILE A 111 -13.19 -0.08 -16.35
N ARG A 112 -13.77 1.06 -16.75
CA ARG A 112 -13.18 1.94 -17.77
C ARG A 112 -11.81 2.51 -17.33
N ASP A 113 -11.66 2.87 -16.05
CA ASP A 113 -10.36 3.27 -15.47
C ASP A 113 -9.30 2.19 -15.69
N LEU A 114 -9.62 0.96 -15.29
CA LEU A 114 -8.72 -0.18 -15.40
C LEU A 114 -8.44 -0.57 -16.85
N VAL A 115 -9.45 -0.54 -17.72
CA VAL A 115 -9.29 -0.86 -19.15
C VAL A 115 -8.39 0.14 -19.85
N ALA A 116 -8.52 1.45 -19.56
CA ALA A 116 -7.62 2.45 -20.10
C ALA A 116 -6.16 2.18 -19.68
N LEU A 117 -5.94 1.84 -18.40
CA LEU A 117 -4.61 1.51 -17.91
C LEU A 117 -4.05 0.22 -18.53
N ALA A 118 -4.87 -0.84 -18.65
CA ALA A 118 -4.51 -2.10 -19.31
C ALA A 118 -4.17 -1.89 -20.79
N GLU A 119 -4.92 -1.03 -21.49
CA GLU A 119 -4.65 -0.58 -22.85
C GLU A 119 -3.32 0.14 -22.95
N GLY A 120 -3.04 1.07 -22.04
CA GLY A 120 -1.76 1.77 -21.95
C GLY A 120 -0.58 0.80 -21.84
N PHE A 121 -0.73 -0.27 -21.06
CA PHE A 121 0.28 -1.33 -20.94
C PHE A 121 0.33 -2.31 -22.13
N GLY A 122 -0.53 -2.16 -23.14
CA GLY A 122 -0.62 -3.07 -24.29
C GLY A 122 -1.18 -4.44 -23.93
N ARG A 123 -1.98 -4.53 -22.85
CA ARG A 123 -2.56 -5.78 -22.30
C ARG A 123 -4.08 -5.83 -22.44
N LEU A 124 -4.62 -5.24 -23.50
CA LEU A 124 -6.05 -5.34 -23.83
C LEU A 124 -6.44 -6.78 -24.16
N THR A 125 -7.56 -7.22 -23.60
CA THR A 125 -8.19 -8.51 -23.96
C THR A 125 -9.56 -8.29 -24.58
N PRO A 126 -10.12 -9.27 -25.32
CA PRO A 126 -11.38 -9.08 -26.04
C PRO A 126 -12.56 -8.66 -25.15
N ILE A 127 -12.59 -9.10 -23.89
CA ILE A 127 -13.66 -8.74 -22.94
C ILE A 127 -13.58 -7.28 -22.48
N MET A 128 -12.43 -6.62 -22.65
CA MET A 128 -12.22 -5.22 -22.29
C MET A 128 -12.66 -4.26 -23.41
N GLU A 129 -12.75 -4.72 -24.66
CA GLU A 129 -13.05 -3.86 -25.82
C GLU A 129 -14.39 -3.12 -25.69
N SER A 130 -15.39 -3.76 -25.07
CA SER A 130 -16.70 -3.16 -24.80
C SER A 130 -16.66 -1.99 -23.82
N PHE A 131 -15.57 -1.83 -23.07
CA PHE A 131 -15.38 -0.81 -22.04
C PHE A 131 -14.29 0.22 -22.41
N ARG A 132 -13.85 0.29 -23.67
CA ARG A 132 -12.85 1.27 -24.13
C ARG A 132 -13.37 2.72 -24.15
N SER A 133 -14.69 2.91 -24.31
CA SER A 133 -15.34 4.24 -24.45
C SER A 133 -15.53 4.97 -23.13
#